data_AF-A0AA85JPH5-F1
#
_entry.id   AF-A0AA85JPH5-F1
#
_cell.length_a   1.000
_cell.length_b   1.000
_cell.length_c   1.000
_cell.angle_alpha   90.00
_cell.angle_beta   90.00
_cell.angle_gamma   90.00
#
_symmetry.space_group_name_H-M   'P 1'
#
loop_
_entity.id
_entity.type
_entity.pdbx_description
1 polymer ?
#
loop_
_entity_poly.entity_id
_entity_poly.type
_entity_poly.pdbx_seq_one_letter_code
_entity_poly.pdbx_strand_id
1 'polypeptide(L)'
;MGYPSKFVRGHMNTRYNEEKLTTVKKKQLFMKLQFNGDVASEVLHERLSRAIKRTYTAATTLCFSFSTQPIMIDQVKDKLPSCDTSMCIYKFSCFCGESWLYGANN
;
A
#
# COMPACT_ATOMS: atom_id res chain seq x y z
N MET A 1 2.43 47.48 -27.20
CA MET A 1 2.57 46.25 -28.01
C MET A 1 1.56 45.23 -27.53
N GLY A 2 0.44 45.08 -28.25
CA GLY A 2 -0.70 44.25 -27.83
C GLY A 2 -0.64 42.84 -28.40
N TYR A 3 -1.18 41.88 -27.65
CA TYR A 3 -1.17 40.46 -28.01
C TYR A 3 -2.11 40.18 -29.21
N PRO A 4 -1.73 39.32 -30.18
CA PRO A 4 -2.54 39.09 -31.39
C PRO A 4 -3.95 38.58 -31.07
N SER A 5 -4.96 39.33 -31.51
CA SER A 5 -6.39 39.06 -31.24
C SER A 5 -6.87 37.69 -31.75
N LYS A 6 -6.28 37.19 -32.84
CA LYS A 6 -6.57 35.84 -33.37
C LYS A 6 -6.13 34.73 -32.43
N PHE A 7 -5.02 34.94 -31.70
CA PHE A 7 -4.52 33.97 -30.73
C PHE A 7 -5.41 33.93 -29.49
N VAL A 8 -5.80 35.10 -28.96
CA VAL A 8 -6.71 35.19 -27.82
C VAL A 8 -8.04 34.48 -28.15
N ARG A 9 -8.63 34.76 -29.31
CA ARG A 9 -9.90 34.18 -29.74
C ARG A 9 -9.85 32.65 -29.92
N GLY A 10 -8.75 32.11 -30.47
CA GLY A 10 -8.61 30.66 -30.65
C GLY A 10 -8.47 29.88 -29.35
N HIS A 11 -7.90 30.51 -28.33
CA HIS A 11 -7.67 29.90 -27.01
C HIS A 11 -8.73 30.26 -25.97
N MET A 12 -9.70 31.12 -26.33
CA MET A 12 -10.80 31.55 -25.46
C MET A 12 -11.95 30.54 -25.37
N ASN A 13 -11.80 29.35 -25.95
CA ASN A 13 -12.77 28.28 -25.76
C ASN A 13 -12.68 27.84 -24.30
N THR A 14 -13.64 28.34 -23.50
CA THR A 14 -13.91 27.87 -22.15
C THR A 14 -14.05 26.36 -22.24
N ARG A 15 -13.07 25.62 -21.71
CA ARG A 15 -13.17 24.18 -21.57
C ARG A 15 -14.33 23.94 -20.61
N TYR A 16 -15.51 23.71 -21.16
CA TYR A 16 -16.59 23.10 -20.41
C TYR A 16 -16.04 21.74 -20.00
N ASN A 17 -15.62 21.62 -18.75
CA ASN A 17 -15.41 20.32 -18.15
C ASN A 17 -16.79 19.68 -18.12
N GLU A 18 -17.12 18.89 -19.14
CA GLU A 18 -18.28 18.03 -19.06
C GLU A 18 -18.11 17.16 -17.83
N GLU A 19 -18.95 17.39 -16.83
CA GLU A 19 -19.05 16.51 -15.69
C GLU A 19 -19.57 15.17 -16.20
N LYS A 20 -18.67 14.21 -16.36
CA LYS A 20 -19.04 12.84 -16.75
C LYS A 20 -20.09 12.34 -15.77
N LEU A 21 -21.33 12.20 -16.25
CA LEU A 21 -22.43 11.59 -15.51
C LEU A 21 -22.00 10.19 -15.08
N THR A 22 -21.74 10.01 -13.79
CA THR A 22 -21.41 8.70 -13.23
C THR A 22 -22.67 7.83 -13.26
N THR A 23 -22.68 6.82 -14.14
CA THR A 23 -23.76 5.83 -14.30
C THR A 23 -24.00 4.99 -13.03
N VAL A 24 -23.06 5.01 -12.09
CA VAL A 24 -23.07 4.20 -10.87
C VAL A 24 -23.31 5.07 -9.64
N LYS A 25 -24.25 4.65 -8.77
CA LYS A 25 -24.48 5.25 -7.46
C LYS A 25 -23.18 5.22 -6.66
N LYS A 26 -22.67 6.41 -6.31
CA LYS A 26 -21.42 6.52 -5.60
C LYS A 26 -21.54 5.94 -4.18
N LYS A 27 -20.52 5.22 -3.72
CA LYS A 27 -20.46 4.61 -2.38
C LYS A 27 -19.47 5.35 -1.48
N GLN A 28 -19.74 5.31 -0.17
CA GLN A 28 -18.80 5.79 0.84
C GLN A 28 -17.76 4.71 1.14
N LEU A 29 -16.50 5.11 1.30
CA LEU A 29 -15.42 4.22 1.70
C LEU A 29 -15.06 4.52 3.16
N PHE A 30 -15.00 3.48 3.98
CA PHE A 30 -14.56 3.57 5.38
C PHE A 30 -13.18 2.93 5.52
N MET A 31 -12.26 3.64 6.18
CA MET A 31 -10.91 3.13 6.44
C MET A 31 -10.51 3.44 7.88
N LYS A 32 -9.95 2.46 8.58
CA LYS A 32 -9.47 2.63 9.96
C LYS A 32 -7.96 2.87 9.93
N LEU A 33 -7.48 3.94 10.57
CA LEU A 33 -6.06 4.31 10.63
C LEU A 33 -5.57 4.33 12.09
N GLN A 34 -4.33 3.87 12.29
CA GLN A 34 -3.61 4.02 13.55
C GLN A 34 -2.90 5.37 13.60
N PHE A 35 -3.65 6.42 13.87
CA PHE A 35 -3.07 7.76 13.93
C PHE A 35 -3.88 8.62 14.87
N ASN A 36 -3.23 9.54 15.59
CA ASN A 36 -3.86 10.30 16.68
C ASN A 36 -4.59 11.56 16.20
N GLY A 37 -5.10 11.58 14.96
CA GLY A 37 -5.78 12.76 14.43
C GLY A 37 -4.89 14.02 14.38
N ASP A 38 -3.57 13.86 14.43
CA ASP A 38 -2.59 14.96 14.35
C ASP A 38 -2.38 15.42 12.90
N VAL A 39 -1.62 16.49 12.70
CA VAL A 39 -1.45 17.19 11.40
C VAL A 39 -1.08 16.23 10.25
N ALA A 40 -0.32 15.17 10.53
CA ALA A 40 0.03 14.19 9.49
C ALA A 40 -1.17 13.33 9.03
N SER A 41 -2.23 13.16 9.83
CA SER A 41 -3.46 12.50 9.39
C SER A 41 -4.26 13.36 8.44
N GLU A 42 -4.25 14.68 8.62
CA GLU A 42 -4.93 15.60 7.71
C GLU A 42 -4.27 15.54 6.33
N VAL A 43 -2.93 15.62 6.30
CA VAL A 43 -2.15 15.46 5.06
C VAL A 43 -2.39 14.10 4.42
N LEU A 44 -2.43 13.02 5.22
CA LEU A 44 -2.73 11.68 4.72
C LEU A 44 -4.16 11.60 4.17
N HIS A 45 -5.13 12.22 4.84
CA HIS A 45 -6.51 12.24 4.39
C HIS A 45 -6.68 12.98 3.07
N GLU A 46 -6.04 14.14 2.91
CA GLU A 46 -6.05 14.86 1.64
C GLU A 46 -5.43 14.05 0.51
N ARG A 47 -4.29 13.42 0.75
CA ARG A 47 -3.59 12.59 -0.24
C ARG A 47 -4.45 11.40 -0.66
N LEU A 48 -5.02 10.67 0.30
CA LEU A 48 -5.86 9.51 0.03
C LEU A 48 -7.18 9.90 -0.65
N SER A 49 -7.82 10.98 -0.21
CA SER A 49 -9.02 11.53 -0.86
C SER A 49 -8.75 11.90 -2.31
N ARG A 50 -7.61 12.54 -2.59
CA ARG A 50 -7.20 12.89 -3.96
C ARG A 50 -6.91 11.65 -4.81
N ALA A 51 -6.22 10.65 -4.25
CA ALA A 51 -5.92 9.40 -4.95
C ALA A 51 -7.21 8.63 -5.27
N ILE A 52 -8.13 8.49 -4.31
CA ILE A 52 -9.39 7.78 -4.49
C ILE A 52 -10.29 8.47 -5.51
N LYS A 53 -10.41 9.81 -5.47
CA LYS A 53 -11.16 10.56 -6.47
C LYS A 53 -10.61 10.37 -7.89
N ARG A 54 -9.29 10.18 -8.03
CA ARG A 54 -8.63 9.92 -9.32
C ARG A 54 -8.85 8.48 -9.81
N THR A 55 -8.75 7.51 -8.91
CA THR A 55 -8.79 6.08 -9.28
C THR A 55 -10.20 5.51 -9.33
N TYR A 56 -11.10 5.96 -8.46
CA TYR A 56 -12.43 5.39 -8.27
C TYR A 56 -13.52 6.45 -8.48
N THR A 57 -14.02 6.55 -9.71
CA THR A 57 -15.10 7.47 -10.08
C THR A 57 -16.41 7.22 -9.31
N ALA A 58 -16.60 5.98 -8.82
CA ALA A 58 -17.77 5.55 -8.05
C ALA A 58 -17.63 5.75 -6.52
N ALA A 59 -16.54 6.33 -6.01
CA ALA A 59 -16.38 6.64 -4.59
C ALA A 59 -16.68 8.13 -4.32
N THR A 60 -17.60 8.43 -3.39
CA THR A 60 -18.00 9.82 -3.09
C THR A 60 -17.10 10.48 -2.06
N THR A 61 -16.86 9.75 -0.97
CA THR A 61 -16.24 10.27 0.25
C THR A 61 -15.48 9.17 0.96
N LEU A 62 -14.34 9.55 1.52
CA LEU A 62 -13.51 8.73 2.37
C LEU A 62 -13.75 9.13 3.81
N CYS A 63 -14.20 8.19 4.64
CA CYS A 63 -14.40 8.39 6.06
C CYS A 63 -13.30 7.65 6.81
N PHE A 64 -12.45 8.38 7.53
CA PHE A 64 -11.49 7.75 8.43
C PHE A 64 -12.07 7.53 9.81
N SER A 65 -11.81 6.35 10.35
CA SER A 65 -11.91 6.09 11.79
C SER A 65 -10.50 6.03 12.34
N PHE A 66 -10.16 6.94 13.22
CA PHE A 66 -8.88 6.90 13.93
C PHE A 66 -8.98 5.98 15.13
N SER A 67 -7.95 5.18 15.34
CA SER A 67 -7.86 4.30 16.49
C SER A 67 -6.49 4.39 17.10
N THR A 68 -6.48 4.56 18.41
CA THR A 68 -5.29 4.51 19.25
C THR A 68 -4.89 3.07 19.61
N GLN A 69 -5.73 2.10 19.24
CA GLN A 69 -5.42 0.70 19.46
C GLN A 69 -4.34 0.27 18.46
N PRO A 70 -3.26 -0.38 18.94
CA PRO A 70 -2.31 -0.99 18.05
C PRO A 70 -3.05 -2.02 17.19
N ILE A 71 -3.00 -1.87 15.87
CA ILE A 71 -3.32 -3.00 14.99
C ILE A 71 -2.20 -3.99 15.28
N MET A 72 -2.59 -5.16 15.76
CA MET A 72 -1.71 -6.31 15.84
C MET A 72 -1.30 -6.63 14.40
N ILE A 73 -0.24 -5.99 13.92
CA ILE A 73 0.51 -6.46 12.77
C ILE A 73 1.16 -7.71 13.33
N ASP A 74 0.61 -8.87 12.97
CA ASP A 74 1.32 -10.11 13.14
C ASP A 74 2.57 -9.94 12.27
N GLN A 75 3.63 -9.40 12.87
CA GLN A 75 4.95 -9.60 12.33
C GLN A 75 5.08 -11.09 12.39
N VAL A 76 4.85 -11.71 11.23
CA VAL A 76 5.47 -12.98 10.91
C VAL A 76 6.96 -12.66 10.94
N LYS A 77 7.52 -12.54 12.16
CA LYS A 77 8.93 -12.67 12.46
C LYS A 77 9.33 -13.84 11.61
N ASP A 78 10.26 -13.60 10.68
CA ASP A 78 10.59 -14.51 9.60
C ASP A 78 10.31 -15.93 10.06
N LYS A 79 9.33 -16.57 9.41
CA LYS A 79 9.18 -18.02 9.53
C LYS A 79 10.40 -18.61 8.84
N LEU A 80 11.57 -18.40 9.43
CA LEU A 80 12.72 -19.26 9.27
C LEU A 80 12.12 -20.65 9.49
N PRO A 81 12.17 -21.52 8.46
CA PRO A 81 11.75 -22.89 8.63
C PRO A 81 12.42 -23.40 9.90
N SER A 82 11.73 -24.21 10.70
CA SER A 82 12.31 -24.84 11.89
C SER A 82 13.62 -25.60 11.62
N CYS A 83 13.97 -25.78 10.34
CA CYS A 83 15.20 -26.36 9.84
C CYS A 83 16.43 -25.42 9.89
N ASP A 84 16.26 -24.10 10.06
CA ASP A 84 17.41 -23.16 10.11
C ASP A 84 18.03 -23.03 11.52
N THR A 85 17.60 -23.89 12.47
CA THR A 85 18.19 -23.96 13.82
C THR A 85 18.58 -25.38 14.24
N SER A 86 18.60 -26.35 13.33
CA SER A 86 19.08 -27.69 13.68
C SER A 86 20.55 -27.82 13.28
N MET A 87 21.44 -27.90 14.27
CA MET A 87 22.75 -28.54 14.13
C MET A 87 22.53 -29.98 13.64
N CYS A 88 22.45 -30.17 12.33
CA CYS A 88 22.33 -31.48 11.73
C CYS A 88 23.70 -32.16 11.78
N ILE A 89 23.80 -33.20 12.60
CA ILE A 89 24.96 -34.10 12.61
C ILE A 89 24.66 -35.24 11.64
N TYR A 90 25.31 -35.22 10.49
CA TYR A 90 25.17 -36.28 9.50
C TYR A 90 26.14 -37.41 9.81
N LYS A 91 25.61 -38.62 9.94
CA LYS A 91 26.42 -39.84 10.07
C LYS A 91 26.49 -40.55 8.74
N PHE A 92 27.70 -40.69 8.22
CA PHE A 92 27.96 -41.49 7.03
C PHE A 92 28.70 -42.75 7.41
N SER A 93 28.24 -43.89 6.91
CA SER A 93 28.90 -45.18 7.08
C SER A 93 29.42 -45.68 5.74
N CYS A 94 30.72 -45.94 5.67
CA CYS A 94 31.37 -46.61 4.55
C CYS A 94 31.02 -48.10 4.56
N PHE A 95 30.93 -48.71 3.38
CA PHE A 95 30.79 -50.16 3.23
C PHE A 95 31.96 -50.95 3.84
N CYS A 96 33.10 -50.27 4.05
CA CYS A 96 34.28 -50.75 4.75
C CYS A 96 34.15 -50.81 6.29
N GLY A 97 33.00 -50.38 6.85
CA GLY A 97 32.71 -50.47 8.28
C GLY A 97 33.05 -49.23 9.11
N GLU A 98 33.74 -48.24 8.52
CA GLU A 98 34.00 -46.98 9.21
C GLU A 98 32.82 -46.01 9.10
N SER A 99 32.55 -45.27 10.19
CA SER A 99 31.52 -44.24 10.18
C SER A 99 32.04 -42.91 10.72
N TRP A 100 31.72 -41.83 10.01
CA TRP A 100 32.16 -40.48 10.30
C TRP A 100 30.95 -39.57 10.56
N LEU A 101 31.09 -38.66 11.52
CA LEU A 101 30.10 -37.67 11.87
C LEU A 101 30.53 -36.30 11.33
N TYR A 102 29.66 -35.64 10.58
CA TYR A 102 29.88 -34.29 10.08
C TYR A 102 28.82 -33.34 10.64
N GLY A 103 29.24 -32.29 11.36
CA GLY A 103 28.36 -31.24 11.86
C GLY A 103 28.47 -30.00 10.98
N ALA A 104 27.35 -29.57 10.39
CA ALA A 104 27.28 -28.28 9.70
C ALA A 104 26.77 -27.20 10.67
N ASN A 105 27.62 -26.21 10.96
CA ASN A 105 27.20 -24.97 11.61
C ASN A 105 27.00 -23.94 10.49
N ASN A 106 25.76 -23.49 10.28
CA ASN A 106 25.48 -22.34 9.42
C ASN A 106 25.94 -21.05 10.10
#